data_AF-A0A286GU76-F1
#
_entry.id   AF-A0A286GU76-F1
#
_cell.length_a   1.000
_cell.length_b   1.000
_cell.length_c   1.000
_cell.angle_alpha   90.00
_cell.angle_beta   90.00
_cell.angle_gamma   90.00
#
_symmetry.space_group_name_H-M   'P 1'
#
loop_
_entity.id
_entity.type
_entity.pdbx_description
1 polymer ?
#
loop_
_entity_poly.entity_id
_entity_poly.type
_entity_poly.pdbx_seq_one_letter_code
_entity_poly.pdbx_strand_id
1 'polypeptide(L)'
;MSLNATPAPARTDAPPPGTVAAPPTTLVRAGGLAMAAGAAAWAAGTLVYDLDPVTDDFSWVYKLSSLLFQLGLVALVAVQLRTRATGTGRLARGFLHVEHGMLALAIASSLQWLLAPDLSENAFFLALDFFWPLSMLGMAAIGIRIAIAGRWRGAARVWPAIAETWALVMFPAMALVGEQATAYISAGHLFLGYTTLGLILAVRPDLTAARR
;
A
#
# COMPACT_ATOMS: atom_id res chain seq x y z
N MET A 1 46.57 33.80 24.11
CA MET A 1 46.57 32.32 24.01
C MET A 1 45.76 31.94 22.78
N SER A 2 46.38 31.49 21.69
CA SER A 2 45.68 31.02 20.49
C SER A 2 45.68 29.49 20.45
N LEU A 3 44.50 28.89 20.42
CA LEU A 3 44.34 27.44 20.28
C LEU A 3 44.50 27.07 18.80
N ASN A 4 45.62 26.42 18.44
CA ASN A 4 45.77 25.75 17.16
C ASN A 4 45.07 24.39 17.23
N ALA A 5 43.90 24.28 16.61
CA ALA A 5 43.22 23.00 16.42
C ALA A 5 43.64 22.41 15.07
N THR A 6 44.59 21.48 15.08
CA THR A 6 44.94 20.71 13.87
C THR A 6 43.79 19.75 13.54
N PRO A 7 43.27 19.72 12.30
CA PRO A 7 42.21 18.79 11.91
C PRO A 7 42.66 17.34 12.07
N ALA A 8 41.78 16.48 12.57
CA ALA A 8 42.05 15.05 12.66
C ALA A 8 42.28 14.46 11.25
N PRO A 9 43.30 13.61 11.04
CA PRO A 9 43.54 12.94 9.78
C PRO A 9 42.34 12.11 9.34
N ALA A 10 41.98 12.18 8.05
CA ALA A 10 40.92 11.35 7.49
C ALA A 10 41.33 9.86 7.58
N ARG A 11 40.48 9.04 8.20
CA ARG A 11 40.65 7.58 8.26
C ARG A 11 40.53 6.97 6.86
N THR A 12 41.64 6.57 6.27
CA THR A 12 41.73 5.88 4.96
C THR A 12 41.58 4.36 5.06
N ASP A 13 41.52 3.84 6.28
CA ASP A 13 41.36 2.43 6.63
C ASP A 13 39.90 1.95 6.61
N ALA A 14 38.93 2.86 6.50
CA ALA A 14 37.53 2.51 6.33
C ALA A 14 37.25 2.09 4.88
N PRO A 15 36.66 0.90 4.63
CA PRO A 15 36.16 0.55 3.30
C PRO A 15 35.19 1.64 2.83
N PRO A 16 35.24 2.04 1.54
CA PRO A 16 34.29 3.01 1.02
C PRO A 16 32.87 2.51 1.31
N PRO A 17 31.95 3.38 1.78
CA PRO A 17 30.59 2.97 2.04
C PRO A 17 30.03 2.34 0.76
N GLY A 18 29.64 1.07 0.86
CA GLY A 18 29.15 0.31 -0.29
C GLY A 18 28.02 1.06 -0.98
N THR A 19 28.20 1.38 -2.25
CA THR A 19 27.19 2.03 -3.09
C THR A 19 26.01 1.07 -3.26
N VAL A 20 24.97 1.25 -2.45
CA VAL A 20 23.71 0.51 -2.63
C VAL A 20 23.10 0.97 -3.96
N ALA A 21 23.03 0.05 -4.92
CA ALA A 21 22.40 0.31 -6.21
C ALA A 21 20.97 0.82 -6.00
N ALA A 22 20.64 1.96 -6.63
CA ALA A 22 19.28 2.48 -6.62
C ALA A 22 18.34 1.47 -7.32
N PRO A 23 17.12 1.28 -6.83
CA PRO A 23 16.15 0.43 -7.53
C PRO A 23 15.89 0.98 -8.95
N PRO A 24 15.67 0.10 -9.93
CA PRO A 24 15.41 0.52 -11.30
C PRO A 24 14.13 1.35 -11.33
N THR A 25 14.20 2.54 -11.93
CA THR A 25 13.07 3.48 -12.03
C THR A 25 11.85 2.84 -12.68
N THR A 26 12.05 1.94 -13.65
CA THR A 26 11.00 1.18 -14.33
C THR A 26 10.14 0.37 -13.36
N LEU A 27 10.73 -0.21 -12.31
CA LEU A 27 9.98 -0.99 -11.32
C LEU A 27 9.04 -0.10 -10.51
N VAL A 28 9.53 1.06 -10.05
CA VAL A 28 8.72 2.04 -9.31
C VAL A 28 7.58 2.55 -10.19
N ARG A 29 7.87 2.81 -11.48
CA ARG A 29 6.85 3.24 -12.42
C ARG A 29 5.76 2.19 -12.65
N ALA A 30 6.18 0.94 -12.94
CA ALA A 30 5.26 -0.16 -13.16
C ALA A 30 4.41 -0.46 -11.92
N GLY A 31 5.02 -0.47 -10.73
CA GLY A 31 4.29 -0.66 -9.48
C GLY A 31 3.31 0.48 -9.19
N GLY A 32 3.70 1.73 -9.49
CA GLY A 32 2.80 2.89 -9.40
C GLY A 32 1.60 2.77 -10.35
N LEU A 33 1.82 2.37 -11.60
CA LEU A 33 0.75 2.16 -12.57
C LEU A 33 -0.19 1.01 -12.17
N ALA A 34 0.36 -0.11 -11.67
CA ALA A 34 -0.43 -1.23 -11.18
C ALA A 34 -1.33 -0.82 -10.00
N MET A 35 -0.77 -0.09 -9.04
CA MET A 35 -1.52 0.47 -7.91
C MET A 35 -2.62 1.44 -8.38
N ALA A 36 -2.28 2.35 -9.29
CA ALA A 36 -3.24 3.32 -9.81
C ALA A 36 -4.40 2.65 -10.55
N ALA A 37 -4.10 1.68 -11.42
CA ALA A 37 -5.11 0.95 -12.18
C ALA A 37 -6.01 0.12 -11.26
N GLY A 38 -5.44 -0.62 -10.31
CA GLY A 38 -6.21 -1.43 -9.36
C GLY A 38 -7.13 -0.59 -8.47
N ALA A 39 -6.63 0.52 -7.93
CA ALA A 39 -7.43 1.41 -7.09
C ALA A 39 -8.54 2.11 -7.87
N ALA A 40 -8.25 2.60 -9.08
CA ALA A 40 -9.27 3.22 -9.93
C ALA A 40 -10.33 2.20 -10.36
N ALA A 41 -9.93 0.96 -10.68
CA ALA A 41 -10.85 -0.12 -11.02
C ALA A 41 -11.81 -0.42 -9.86
N TRP A 42 -11.30 -0.60 -8.64
CA TRP A 42 -12.15 -0.88 -7.49
C TRP A 42 -13.03 0.30 -7.10
N ALA A 43 -12.50 1.53 -7.15
CA ALA A 43 -13.30 2.73 -6.90
C ALA A 43 -14.48 2.85 -7.88
N ALA A 44 -14.25 2.58 -9.17
CA ALA A 44 -15.32 2.51 -10.16
C ALA A 44 -16.28 1.35 -9.85
N GLY A 45 -15.75 0.19 -9.45
CA GLY A 45 -16.53 -0.95 -9.00
C GLY A 45 -17.51 -0.59 -7.89
N THR A 46 -17.02 0.08 -6.84
CA THR A 46 -17.81 0.54 -5.69
C THR A 46 -18.90 1.56 -6.06
N LEU A 47 -18.69 2.37 -7.10
CA LEU A 47 -19.68 3.38 -7.52
C LEU A 47 -20.73 2.84 -8.48
N VAL A 48 -20.37 1.82 -9.27
CA VAL A 48 -21.20 1.32 -10.36
C VAL A 48 -22.00 0.09 -9.93
N TYR A 49 -21.43 -0.75 -9.08
CA TYR A 49 -22.05 -2.01 -8.67
C TYR A 49 -22.38 -1.96 -7.19
N ASP A 50 -23.68 -2.07 -6.92
CA ASP A 50 -24.21 -2.20 -5.58
C ASP A 50 -24.38 -3.68 -5.20
N LEU A 51 -24.72 -3.94 -3.94
CA LEU A 51 -25.17 -5.25 -3.48
C LEU A 51 -26.49 -5.61 -4.19
N ASP A 52 -26.59 -6.81 -4.75
CA ASP A 52 -27.85 -7.29 -5.32
C ASP A 52 -28.87 -7.49 -4.18
N PRO A 53 -30.02 -6.80 -4.19
CA PRO A 53 -30.98 -6.84 -3.09
C PRO A 53 -31.78 -8.15 -3.02
N VAL A 54 -31.64 -9.04 -4.01
CA VAL A 54 -32.32 -10.35 -4.07
C VAL A 54 -31.39 -11.45 -3.58
N THR A 55 -30.11 -11.40 -3.96
CA THR A 55 -29.14 -12.44 -3.60
C THR A 55 -28.22 -12.05 -2.46
N ASP A 56 -28.27 -10.80 -2.00
CA ASP A 56 -27.30 -10.21 -1.05
C ASP A 56 -25.85 -10.47 -1.48
N ASP A 57 -25.58 -10.46 -2.79
CA ASP A 57 -24.26 -10.74 -3.37
C ASP A 57 -23.78 -9.59 -4.26
N PHE A 58 -22.47 -9.45 -4.36
CA PHE A 58 -21.86 -8.47 -5.25
C PHE A 58 -21.70 -9.01 -6.67
N SER A 59 -21.77 -8.13 -7.66
CA SER A 59 -21.50 -8.51 -9.05
C SER A 59 -20.08 -9.08 -9.21
N TRP A 60 -19.90 -9.99 -10.17
CA TRP A 60 -18.57 -10.55 -10.47
C TRP A 60 -17.54 -9.46 -10.82
N VAL A 61 -17.99 -8.36 -11.44
CA VAL A 61 -17.13 -7.22 -11.82
C VAL A 61 -16.63 -6.50 -10.57
N TYR A 62 -17.48 -6.31 -9.56
CA TYR A 62 -17.07 -5.76 -8.27
C TYR A 62 -15.99 -6.64 -7.63
N LYS A 63 -16.22 -7.96 -7.56
CA LYS A 63 -15.28 -8.96 -7.01
C LYS A 63 -13.94 -8.93 -7.75
N LEU A 64 -13.95 -8.88 -9.08
CA LEU A 64 -12.72 -8.78 -9.87
C LEU A 64 -11.99 -7.45 -9.61
N SER A 65 -12.73 -6.34 -9.53
CA SER A 65 -12.13 -5.03 -9.31
C SER A 65 -11.45 -4.91 -7.95
N SER A 66 -12.01 -5.49 -6.89
CA SER A 66 -11.38 -5.55 -5.56
C SER A 66 -10.10 -6.40 -5.58
N LEU A 67 -10.11 -7.52 -6.30
CA LEU A 67 -8.92 -8.34 -6.51
C LEU A 67 -7.81 -7.56 -7.26
N LEU A 68 -8.16 -6.78 -8.29
CA LEU A 68 -7.20 -5.92 -8.99
C LEU A 68 -6.57 -4.89 -8.06
N PHE A 69 -7.35 -4.31 -7.14
CA PHE A 69 -6.81 -3.43 -6.10
C PHE A 69 -5.81 -4.14 -5.19
N GLN A 70 -6.10 -5.35 -4.74
CA GLN A 70 -5.18 -6.17 -3.94
C GLN A 70 -3.85 -6.44 -4.66
N LEU A 71 -3.91 -6.77 -5.95
CA LEU A 71 -2.70 -6.94 -6.77
C LEU A 71 -1.91 -5.63 -6.90
N GLY A 72 -2.61 -4.50 -6.99
CA GLY A 72 -2.03 -3.16 -6.92
C GLY A 72 -1.29 -2.92 -5.59
N LEU A 73 -1.88 -3.33 -4.46
CA LEU A 73 -1.25 -3.24 -3.14
C LEU A 73 0.02 -4.10 -3.06
N VAL A 74 -0.02 -5.33 -3.58
CA VAL A 74 1.19 -6.19 -3.66
C VAL A 74 2.31 -5.47 -4.42
N ALA A 75 1.99 -4.85 -5.56
CA ALA A 75 2.96 -4.07 -6.32
C ALA A 75 3.49 -2.84 -5.53
N LEU A 76 2.62 -2.15 -4.79
CA LEU A 76 3.00 -1.03 -3.92
C LEU A 76 3.94 -1.48 -2.80
N VAL A 77 3.62 -2.54 -2.07
CA VAL A 77 4.48 -3.06 -0.99
C VAL A 77 5.82 -3.54 -1.54
N ALA A 78 5.83 -4.12 -2.75
CA ALA A 78 7.07 -4.47 -3.44
C ALA A 78 7.92 -3.22 -3.74
N VAL A 79 7.33 -2.12 -4.20
CA VAL A 79 8.01 -0.83 -4.39
C VAL A 79 8.57 -0.29 -3.06
N GLN A 80 7.77 -0.33 -1.99
CA GLN A 80 8.20 0.10 -0.65
C GLN A 80 9.39 -0.72 -0.14
N LEU A 81 9.37 -2.04 -0.35
CA LEU A 81 10.46 -2.94 0.04
C LEU A 81 11.74 -2.65 -0.75
N ARG A 82 11.63 -2.53 -2.08
CA ARG A 82 12.76 -2.28 -2.99
C ARG A 82 13.42 -0.93 -2.75
N THR A 83 12.63 0.10 -2.43
CA THR A 83 13.10 1.46 -2.14
C THR A 83 13.48 1.65 -0.67
N ARG A 84 13.24 0.65 0.18
CA ARG A 84 13.45 0.70 1.63
C ARG A 84 12.67 1.86 2.26
N ALA A 85 11.43 2.07 1.83
CA ALA A 85 10.60 3.22 2.18
C ALA A 85 10.43 3.38 3.69
N THR A 86 10.26 2.28 4.42
CA THR A 86 10.07 2.23 5.87
C THR A 86 11.38 2.22 6.67
N GLY A 87 12.55 2.16 6.00
CA GLY A 87 13.88 2.09 6.63
C GLY A 87 14.73 0.91 6.17
N THR A 88 15.99 0.87 6.65
CA THR A 88 17.00 -0.13 6.25
C THR A 88 17.14 -1.30 7.22
N GLY A 89 16.58 -1.19 8.42
CA GLY A 89 16.68 -2.20 9.47
C GLY A 89 16.00 -3.52 9.12
N ARG A 90 16.34 -4.59 9.86
CA ARG A 90 15.69 -5.91 9.70
C ARG A 90 14.20 -5.84 10.04
N LEU A 91 13.84 -5.15 11.11
CA LEU A 91 12.45 -4.98 11.53
C LEU A 91 11.60 -4.26 10.48
N ALA A 92 12.10 -3.16 9.91
CA ALA A 92 11.40 -2.41 8.87
C ALA A 92 11.11 -3.25 7.62
N ARG A 93 12.05 -4.12 7.24
CA ARG A 93 11.87 -5.07 6.13
C ARG A 93 10.95 -6.22 6.51
N GLY A 94 11.08 -6.75 7.73
CA GLY A 94 10.22 -7.80 8.25
C GLY A 94 8.75 -7.40 8.20
N PHE A 95 8.43 -6.17 8.58
CA PHE A 95 7.06 -5.65 8.53
C PHE A 95 6.46 -5.69 7.12
N LEU A 96 7.22 -5.26 6.10
CA LEU A 96 6.79 -5.31 4.69
C LEU A 96 6.67 -6.74 4.15
N HIS A 97 7.42 -7.71 4.67
CA HIS A 97 7.28 -9.12 4.32
C HIS A 97 6.05 -9.76 4.98
N VAL A 98 5.78 -9.43 6.23
CA VAL A 98 4.55 -9.83 6.92
C VAL A 98 3.34 -9.29 6.17
N GLU A 99 3.39 -8.02 5.74
CA GLU A 99 2.33 -7.41 4.92
C GLU A 99 2.08 -8.17 3.61
N HIS A 100 3.12 -8.55 2.86
CA HIS A 100 2.94 -9.42 1.69
C HIS A 100 2.27 -10.75 2.03
N GLY A 101 2.60 -11.33 3.18
CA GLY A 101 1.97 -12.57 3.65
C GLY A 101 0.48 -12.38 3.95
N MET A 102 0.11 -11.29 4.62
CA MET A 102 -1.28 -10.95 4.91
C MET A 102 -2.06 -10.68 3.62
N LEU A 103 -1.49 -9.91 2.69
CA LEU A 103 -2.08 -9.67 1.37
C LEU A 103 -2.26 -10.96 0.57
N ALA A 104 -1.30 -11.90 0.63
CA ALA A 104 -1.43 -13.19 -0.05
C ALA A 104 -2.61 -14.01 0.49
N LEU A 105 -2.84 -14.00 1.81
CA LEU A 105 -3.97 -14.65 2.44
C LEU A 105 -5.30 -13.96 2.09
N ALA A 106 -5.33 -12.62 2.07
CA ALA A 106 -6.49 -11.85 1.63
C ALA A 106 -6.82 -12.05 0.14
N ILE A 107 -5.80 -12.18 -0.72
CA ILE A 107 -5.99 -12.54 -2.13
C ILE A 107 -6.56 -13.95 -2.25
N ALA A 108 -6.11 -14.89 -1.41
CA ALA A 108 -6.68 -16.24 -1.40
C ALA A 108 -8.17 -16.22 -1.01
N SER A 109 -8.59 -15.41 -0.01
CA SER A 109 -10.02 -15.25 0.29
C SER A 109 -10.78 -14.64 -0.89
N SER A 110 -10.22 -13.60 -1.52
CA SER A 110 -10.88 -12.92 -2.65
C SER A 110 -10.99 -13.80 -3.90
N LEU A 111 -9.99 -14.66 -4.16
CA LEU A 111 -10.06 -15.68 -5.21
C LEU A 111 -11.12 -16.74 -4.89
N GLN A 112 -11.21 -17.20 -3.64
CA GLN A 112 -12.28 -18.12 -3.24
C GLN A 112 -13.64 -17.47 -3.42
N TRP A 113 -13.82 -16.21 -2.98
CA TRP A 113 -15.07 -15.48 -3.13
C TRP A 113 -15.49 -15.30 -4.60
N LEU A 114 -14.51 -15.11 -5.48
CA LEU A 114 -14.73 -14.98 -6.92
C LEU A 114 -15.06 -16.31 -7.60
N LEU A 115 -14.38 -17.40 -7.23
CA LEU A 115 -14.43 -18.69 -7.95
C LEU A 115 -15.40 -19.71 -7.32
N ALA A 116 -15.68 -19.57 -6.03
CA ALA A 116 -16.52 -20.46 -5.24
C ALA A 116 -17.34 -19.63 -4.22
N PRO A 117 -18.23 -18.74 -4.69
CA PRO A 117 -18.98 -17.82 -3.82
C PRO A 117 -19.80 -18.55 -2.75
N ASP A 118 -20.34 -19.72 -3.05
CA ASP A 118 -21.12 -20.56 -2.12
C ASP A 118 -20.33 -21.02 -0.88
N LEU A 119 -18.99 -20.90 -0.89
CA LEU A 119 -18.12 -21.24 0.24
C LEU A 119 -17.74 -20.02 1.10
N SER A 120 -18.29 -18.83 0.81
CA SER A 120 -17.85 -17.55 1.38
C SER A 120 -18.47 -17.23 2.75
N GLU A 121 -19.15 -18.19 3.36
CA GLU A 121 -19.68 -18.05 4.73
C GLU A 121 -19.10 -19.08 5.70
N ASN A 122 -18.29 -20.02 5.21
CA ASN A 122 -17.71 -21.03 6.08
C ASN A 122 -16.59 -20.44 6.96
N ALA A 123 -16.32 -21.11 8.09
CA ALA A 123 -15.32 -20.64 9.06
C ALA A 123 -13.91 -20.48 8.45
N PHE A 124 -13.57 -21.28 7.44
CA PHE A 124 -12.28 -21.19 6.76
C PHE A 124 -12.16 -19.92 5.92
N PHE A 125 -13.22 -19.58 5.17
CA PHE A 125 -13.30 -18.33 4.43
C PHE A 125 -13.19 -17.15 5.37
N LEU A 126 -14.00 -17.10 6.43
CA LEU A 126 -14.00 -15.99 7.38
C LEU A 126 -12.63 -15.80 8.05
N ALA A 127 -11.93 -16.91 8.35
CA ALA A 127 -10.58 -16.86 8.89
C ALA A 127 -9.56 -16.29 7.89
N LEU A 128 -9.67 -16.63 6.60
CA LEU A 128 -8.83 -16.04 5.55
C LEU A 128 -9.19 -14.57 5.30
N ASP A 129 -10.48 -14.26 5.24
CA ASP A 129 -10.98 -12.93 4.91
C ASP A 129 -10.62 -11.91 5.99
N PHE A 130 -10.48 -12.34 7.24
CA PHE A 130 -9.97 -11.51 8.33
C PHE A 130 -8.57 -10.91 8.06
N PHE A 131 -7.76 -11.51 7.19
CA PHE A 131 -6.47 -10.95 6.80
C PHE A 131 -6.60 -9.70 5.93
N TRP A 132 -7.74 -9.45 5.29
CA TRP A 132 -8.00 -8.24 4.53
C TRP A 132 -8.01 -6.97 5.41
N PRO A 133 -8.91 -6.83 6.40
CA PRO A 133 -8.89 -5.68 7.29
C PRO A 133 -7.59 -5.59 8.09
N LEU A 134 -6.99 -6.72 8.46
CA LEU A 134 -5.70 -6.74 9.17
C LEU A 134 -4.56 -6.17 8.31
N SER A 135 -4.51 -6.55 7.03
CA SER A 135 -3.58 -5.98 6.05
C SER A 135 -3.81 -4.48 5.89
N MET A 136 -5.05 -4.02 5.78
CA MET A 136 -5.32 -2.57 5.66
C MET A 136 -4.85 -1.77 6.89
N LEU A 137 -4.90 -2.35 8.09
CA LEU A 137 -4.28 -1.75 9.29
C LEU A 137 -2.75 -1.77 9.24
N GLY A 138 -2.16 -2.86 8.74
CA GLY A 138 -0.73 -2.99 8.49
C GLY A 138 -0.21 -1.94 7.50
N MET A 139 -0.92 -1.76 6.39
CA MET A 139 -0.70 -0.68 5.43
C MET A 139 -0.77 0.69 6.11
N ALA A 140 -1.80 1.00 6.92
CA ALA A 140 -1.86 2.29 7.62
C ALA A 140 -0.60 2.57 8.46
N ALA A 141 -0.09 1.56 9.17
CA ALA A 141 1.16 1.65 9.92
C ALA A 141 2.39 1.84 9.00
N ILE A 142 2.43 1.18 7.84
CA ILE A 142 3.47 1.37 6.81
C ILE A 142 3.46 2.81 6.30
N GLY A 143 2.31 3.35 5.89
CA GLY A 143 2.18 4.71 5.36
C GLY A 143 2.70 5.76 6.33
N ILE A 144 2.30 5.67 7.61
CA ILE A 144 2.83 6.53 8.69
C ILE A 144 4.34 6.34 8.83
N ARG A 145 4.82 5.09 8.83
CA ARG A 145 6.25 4.80 8.98
C ARG A 145 7.08 5.37 7.83
N ILE A 146 6.58 5.38 6.60
CA ILE A 146 7.23 5.99 5.42
C ILE A 146 7.35 7.51 5.61
N ALA A 147 6.27 8.16 6.06
CA ALA A 147 6.27 9.59 6.33
C ALA A 147 7.31 9.97 7.40
N ILE A 148 7.42 9.17 8.46
CA ILE A 148 8.41 9.34 9.54
C ILE A 148 9.83 9.02 9.06
N ALA A 149 10.01 7.95 8.27
CA ALA A 149 11.33 7.53 7.77
C ALA A 149 12.02 8.61 6.95
N GLY A 150 11.24 9.43 6.23
CA GLY A 150 11.75 10.51 5.39
C GLY A 150 12.65 10.05 4.23
N ARG A 151 12.57 8.75 3.88
CA ARG A 151 13.35 8.15 2.79
C ARG A 151 12.77 8.48 1.42
N TRP A 152 11.45 8.49 1.31
CA TRP A 152 10.75 9.09 0.18
C TRP A 152 10.66 10.61 0.35
N ARG A 153 10.49 11.33 -0.75
CA ARG A 153 10.55 12.79 -0.83
C ARG A 153 9.25 13.39 -1.38
N GLY A 154 9.03 14.68 -1.09
CA GLY A 154 7.91 15.45 -1.65
C GLY A 154 6.57 14.77 -1.41
N ALA A 155 5.70 14.77 -2.43
CA ALA A 155 4.39 14.13 -2.37
C ALA A 155 4.48 12.64 -2.04
N ALA A 156 5.46 11.91 -2.59
CA ALA A 156 5.65 10.48 -2.30
C ALA A 156 5.89 10.22 -0.81
N ARG A 157 6.44 11.16 -0.04
CA ARG A 157 6.64 10.98 1.41
C ARG A 157 5.33 10.95 2.18
N VAL A 158 4.37 11.80 1.80
CA VAL A 158 3.17 12.09 2.60
C VAL A 158 1.99 11.25 2.12
N TRP A 159 1.88 11.03 0.81
CA TRP A 159 0.71 10.37 0.23
C TRP A 159 0.46 8.92 0.72
N PRO A 160 1.49 8.10 1.03
CA PRO A 160 1.27 6.82 1.69
C PRO A 160 0.48 6.92 2.99
N ALA A 161 0.77 7.92 3.82
CA ALA A 161 0.02 8.15 5.07
C ALA A 161 -1.41 8.67 4.85
N ILE A 162 -1.74 9.11 3.64
CA ILE A 162 -3.12 9.47 3.26
C ILE A 162 -3.80 8.21 2.71
N ALA A 163 -3.25 7.62 1.66
CA ALA A 163 -3.80 6.47 0.95
C ALA A 163 -3.98 5.25 1.86
N GLU A 164 -2.98 4.94 2.68
CA GLU A 164 -2.95 3.70 3.46
C GLU A 164 -3.81 3.78 4.72
N THR A 165 -4.40 4.95 5.02
CA THR A 165 -5.35 5.12 6.14
C THR A 165 -6.76 4.66 5.82
N TRP A 166 -6.98 4.00 4.68
CA TRP A 166 -8.28 3.52 4.24
C TRP A 166 -9.06 2.81 5.37
N ALA A 167 -8.47 1.84 6.08
CA ALA A 167 -9.19 1.15 7.18
C ALA A 167 -9.57 2.11 8.33
N LEU A 168 -8.69 3.05 8.67
CA LEU A 168 -8.95 4.03 9.73
C LEU A 168 -10.04 5.03 9.35
N VAL A 169 -10.30 5.24 8.06
CA VAL A 169 -11.40 6.07 7.56
C VAL A 169 -12.67 5.24 7.39
N MET A 170 -12.54 4.03 6.84
CA MET A 170 -13.68 3.23 6.42
C MET A 170 -14.38 2.53 7.58
N PHE A 171 -13.68 2.02 8.59
CA PHE A 171 -14.36 1.40 9.73
C PHE A 171 -15.24 2.40 10.49
N PRO A 172 -14.79 3.63 10.78
CA PRO A 172 -15.68 4.65 11.33
C PRO A 172 -16.82 5.04 10.37
N ALA A 173 -16.55 5.18 9.07
CA ALA A 173 -17.60 5.52 8.10
C ALA A 173 -18.72 4.46 8.10
N MET A 174 -18.36 3.18 8.01
CA MET A 174 -19.30 2.06 8.08
C MET A 174 -20.14 2.06 9.38
N ALA A 175 -19.58 2.54 10.49
CA ALA A 175 -20.27 2.59 11.77
C ALA A 175 -21.15 3.84 11.96
N LEU A 176 -20.86 4.94 11.24
CA LEU A 176 -21.42 6.26 11.53
C LEU A 176 -22.31 6.82 10.41
N VAL A 177 -22.16 6.34 9.17
CA VAL A 177 -22.93 6.84 8.01
C VAL A 177 -23.63 5.71 7.28
N GLY A 178 -24.63 6.06 6.46
CA GLY A 178 -25.36 5.08 5.65
C GLY A 178 -24.49 4.43 4.56
N GLU A 179 -24.96 3.31 4.02
CA GLU A 179 -24.27 2.51 3.00
C GLU A 179 -23.87 3.32 1.76
N GLN A 180 -24.80 4.11 1.23
CA GLN A 180 -24.54 4.97 0.08
C GLN A 180 -23.42 6.00 0.37
N ALA A 181 -23.42 6.62 1.55
CA ALA A 181 -22.36 7.56 1.92
C ALA A 181 -21.02 6.84 2.11
N THR A 182 -21.03 5.64 2.67
CA THR A 182 -19.86 4.77 2.81
C THR A 182 -19.25 4.43 1.45
N ALA A 183 -20.07 4.10 0.45
CA ALA A 183 -19.61 3.82 -0.91
C ALA A 183 -18.87 5.03 -1.53
N TYR A 184 -19.43 6.23 -1.40
CA TYR A 184 -18.78 7.46 -1.89
C TYR A 184 -17.48 7.77 -1.15
N ILE A 185 -17.44 7.60 0.17
CA ILE A 185 -16.23 7.80 0.97
C ILE A 185 -15.16 6.79 0.54
N SER A 186 -15.52 5.52 0.37
CA SER A 186 -14.61 4.46 -0.09
C SER A 186 -14.02 4.79 -1.45
N ALA A 187 -14.88 5.06 -2.44
CA ALA A 187 -14.45 5.39 -3.79
C ALA A 187 -13.58 6.66 -3.82
N GLY A 188 -13.98 7.69 -3.08
CA GLY A 188 -13.20 8.92 -2.91
C GLY A 188 -11.82 8.66 -2.33
N HIS A 189 -11.72 7.82 -1.30
CA HIS A 189 -10.44 7.46 -0.68
C HIS A 189 -9.56 6.61 -1.60
N LEU A 190 -10.14 5.71 -2.39
CA LEU A 190 -9.43 4.91 -3.39
C LEU A 190 -8.88 5.79 -4.54
N PHE A 191 -9.65 6.77 -5.01
CA PHE A 191 -9.21 7.73 -6.04
C PHE A 191 -8.16 8.73 -5.50
N LEU A 192 -8.51 9.48 -4.45
CA LEU A 192 -7.64 10.54 -3.93
C LEU A 192 -6.43 9.99 -3.17
N GLY A 193 -6.57 8.84 -2.52
CA GLY A 193 -5.51 8.14 -1.82
C GLY A 193 -4.67 7.30 -2.79
N TYR A 194 -5.09 6.06 -3.01
CA TYR A 194 -4.28 5.04 -3.69
C TYR A 194 -4.03 5.31 -5.16
N THR A 195 -5.04 5.78 -5.91
CA THR A 195 -4.87 6.08 -7.34
C THR A 195 -3.85 7.20 -7.52
N THR A 196 -4.00 8.27 -6.74
CA THR A 196 -3.08 9.40 -6.76
C THR A 196 -1.67 9.00 -6.30
N LEU A 197 -1.54 8.16 -5.25
CA LEU A 197 -0.25 7.60 -4.83
C LEU A 197 0.41 6.83 -5.98
N GLY A 198 -0.33 5.94 -6.65
CA GLY A 198 0.17 5.18 -7.79
C GLY A 198 0.66 6.08 -8.92
N LEU A 199 -0.10 7.12 -9.27
CA LEU A 199 0.29 8.12 -10.27
C LEU A 199 1.54 8.91 -9.86
N ILE A 200 1.68 9.31 -8.59
CA ILE A 200 2.88 9.96 -8.08
C ILE A 200 4.10 9.06 -8.32
N LEU A 201 4.01 7.77 -7.98
CA LEU A 201 5.10 6.81 -8.19
C LEU A 201 5.39 6.57 -9.67
N ALA A 202 4.34 6.53 -10.51
CA ALA A 202 4.44 6.33 -11.95
C ALA A 202 5.11 7.50 -12.68
N VAL A 203 4.79 8.73 -12.30
CA VAL A 203 5.27 9.95 -12.96
C VAL A 203 6.58 10.44 -12.35
N ARG A 204 6.74 10.30 -11.03
CA ARG A 204 7.84 10.85 -10.24
C ARG A 204 8.59 9.77 -9.43
N PRO A 205 9.12 8.71 -10.08
CA PRO A 205 9.86 7.65 -9.38
C PRO A 205 11.14 8.17 -8.71
N ASP A 206 11.68 9.32 -9.15
CA ASP A 206 12.82 10.01 -8.57
C ASP A 206 12.62 10.38 -7.09
N LEU A 207 11.38 10.55 -6.65
CA LEU A 207 11.04 10.87 -5.27
C LEU A 207 11.28 9.71 -4.29
N THR A 208 11.50 8.50 -4.79
CA THR A 208 11.75 7.29 -3.99
C THR A 208 13.23 6.93 -3.86
N ALA A 209 14.11 7.65 -4.56
CA ALA A 209 15.54 7.41 -4.53
C ALA A 209 16.15 7.75 -3.16
N ALA A 210 17.17 6.99 -2.74
CA ALA A 210 17.92 7.29 -1.53
C ALA A 210 18.55 8.68 -1.61
N ARG A 211 18.50 9.46 -0.53
CA ARG A 211 19.31 10.69 -0.42
C ARG A 211 20.78 10.29 -0.53
N ARG A 212 21.48 10.94 -1.46
CA ARG A 212 22.95 10.97 -1.47
C ARG A 212 23.43 11.85 -0.32
#